data_AF-A0A1G1HZV3-F1
#
_entry.id   AF-A0A1G1HZV3-F1
#
_cell.length_a   1.000
_cell.length_b   1.000
_cell.length_c   1.000
_cell.angle_alpha   90.00
_cell.angle_beta   90.00
_cell.angle_gamma   90.00
#
_symmetry.space_group_name_H-M   'P 1'
#
loop_
_entity.id
_entity.type
_entity.pdbx_description
1 polymer ?
#
loop_
_entity_poly.entity_id
_entity_poly.type
_entity_poly.pdbx_seq_one_letter_code
_entity_poly.pdbx_strand_id
1 'polypeptide(L)'
;MSGRSPQNLAHGNDRCYGHARSGSDRRIGTLLWLAVSAGPLLLAPPAFAKNLEKTPTPISIEAKPAFVIAGGTVTVKGSSVPLGKSTEVTVTIQPPAGPPATEKVLLKGEGNFETKYVPKGPLGKYSVTARAPDGKAAANAEFTVGAAAALSKQTVEKVDRTLDRARKVVLALDQQIRQAPPSPAQEEVKQKLGPLKERLAHGKAHAGKLKEGLKPLDDFVRDHPAAQPGVAPLYTALGEIGTAADEADKRLADVESGLARTGTRCDQLDTMVEAMSAISTVFNMIGSAAQIAANIATDKVVPDAVFSLLPPAERTTESKFMFSQGLKFTVAALSGPAGLYAYASGLASDLIQLKLQQTFAAYCEKFQGPLSATLNVETYEKGKLFWKYSIALAGKLVLRYDKGAAGSAIPVTGEFEGNATKFTLGEDLIVLSPQLRRNLLLRLTVIPQAAPYLEQAGRFIRKATPASFLVPVKGRIEGKKLTVEVHPAAADLDVSGRVLYVMLEPSLPIPHVLRQDIPYQNAHFVLTRSTHKKPMEFAIEVDKGKKISLIRRVYTRDEKRTDLKVGIKVDVKACNPDCP
;
A
#
# COMPACT_ATOMS: atom_id res chain seq x y z
N MET A 1 82.26 -5.20 -30.30
CA MET A 1 82.69 -3.91 -30.89
C MET A 1 81.69 -3.49 -31.96
N SER A 2 81.69 -2.20 -32.38
CA SER A 2 81.11 -1.62 -33.63
C SER A 2 79.90 -2.30 -34.32
N GLY A 3 78.77 -1.64 -34.63
CA GLY A 3 78.30 -0.27 -34.34
C GLY A 3 77.95 0.58 -35.59
N ARG A 4 76.79 1.25 -35.54
CA ARG A 4 76.31 2.41 -36.36
C ARG A 4 76.03 2.20 -37.87
N SER A 5 74.78 2.54 -38.26
CA SER A 5 74.35 3.66 -39.16
C SER A 5 75.34 4.22 -40.22
N PRO A 6 74.88 4.75 -41.39
CA PRO A 6 73.74 5.72 -41.44
C PRO A 6 72.91 5.89 -42.76
N GLN A 7 71.84 6.72 -42.69
CA GLN A 7 71.37 7.72 -43.70
C GLN A 7 70.96 7.23 -45.13
N ASN A 8 70.25 7.94 -46.02
CA ASN A 8 69.59 9.28 -46.13
C ASN A 8 68.48 9.18 -47.25
N LEU A 9 67.70 10.17 -47.77
CA LEU A 9 67.49 11.63 -47.64
C LEU A 9 66.12 11.99 -48.29
N ALA A 10 65.47 13.12 -47.89
CA ALA A 10 64.51 13.95 -48.68
C ALA A 10 63.18 13.34 -49.22
N HIS A 11 62.10 14.09 -49.53
CA HIS A 11 61.65 15.48 -49.23
C HIS A 11 60.15 15.37 -48.79
N GLY A 12 59.60 16.19 -47.88
CA GLY A 12 59.06 17.55 -48.14
C GLY A 12 57.65 17.47 -48.77
N ASN A 13 56.58 18.15 -48.33
CA ASN A 13 56.30 19.25 -47.37
C ASN A 13 54.79 19.08 -46.92
N ASP A 14 54.00 19.89 -46.19
CA ASP A 14 53.99 21.19 -45.46
C ASP A 14 52.64 21.24 -44.65
N ARG A 15 52.26 22.13 -43.70
CA ARG A 15 52.91 23.08 -42.76
C ARG A 15 51.86 23.54 -41.70
N CYS A 16 52.24 23.77 -40.43
CA CYS A 16 51.56 24.65 -39.42
C CYS A 16 50.10 24.33 -38.95
N TYR A 17 49.57 24.75 -37.78
CA TYR A 17 50.03 25.32 -36.48
C TYR A 17 48.93 24.95 -35.43
N GLY A 18 49.10 24.96 -34.10
CA GLY A 18 50.28 25.13 -33.25
C GLY A 18 49.93 25.41 -31.76
N HIS A 19 50.65 24.76 -30.82
CA HIS A 19 50.72 25.05 -29.36
C HIS A 19 49.44 24.89 -28.50
N ALA A 20 49.53 24.72 -27.16
CA ALA A 20 50.67 24.82 -26.23
C ALA A 20 50.85 23.62 -25.27
N ARG A 21 51.98 23.57 -24.55
CA ARG A 21 52.36 22.55 -23.55
C ARG A 21 52.47 23.18 -22.14
N SER A 22 52.34 22.37 -21.09
CA SER A 22 53.08 22.36 -19.81
C SER A 22 52.15 21.97 -18.64
N GLY A 23 52.55 21.21 -17.61
CA GLY A 23 53.82 20.51 -17.38
C GLY A 23 54.19 20.41 -15.89
N SER A 24 55.06 19.43 -15.56
CA SER A 24 55.71 19.18 -14.26
C SER A 24 54.88 18.60 -13.10
N ASP A 25 55.44 17.52 -12.54
CA ASP A 25 55.18 16.89 -11.25
C ASP A 25 54.98 17.81 -10.04
N ARG A 26 54.26 17.28 -9.04
CA ARG A 26 54.80 17.19 -7.67
C ARG A 26 54.19 16.04 -6.87
N ARG A 27 55.05 15.22 -6.24
CA ARG A 27 54.64 14.25 -5.19
C ARG A 27 54.39 14.99 -3.88
N ILE A 28 53.22 14.80 -3.27
CA ILE A 28 53.02 14.94 -1.82
C ILE A 28 52.18 13.75 -1.37
N GLY A 29 52.67 13.00 -0.38
CA GLY A 29 51.92 11.93 0.27
C GLY A 29 51.29 12.45 1.57
N THR A 30 49.99 12.23 1.75
CA THR A 30 49.28 12.61 2.97
C THR A 30 48.48 11.41 3.47
N LEU A 31 48.83 10.85 4.64
CA LEU A 31 47.97 9.87 5.31
C LEU A 31 46.71 10.58 5.80
N LEU A 32 45.58 10.34 5.13
CA LEU A 32 44.29 10.81 5.61
C LEU A 32 43.77 9.89 6.72
N TRP A 33 44.01 10.25 7.97
CA TRP A 33 43.38 9.58 9.12
C TRP A 33 41.86 9.77 9.03
N LEU A 34 41.12 8.66 8.87
CA LEU A 34 39.67 8.64 8.97
C LEU A 34 39.24 8.82 10.42
N ALA A 35 39.21 10.08 10.87
CA ALA A 35 38.61 10.48 12.13
C ALA A 35 37.09 10.25 12.06
N VAL A 36 36.65 9.07 12.51
CA VAL A 36 35.23 8.72 12.66
C VAL A 36 34.64 9.57 13.77
N SER A 37 34.19 10.77 13.42
CA SER A 37 33.60 11.72 14.35
C SER A 37 32.31 11.14 14.93
N ALA A 38 32.31 10.89 16.24
CA ALA A 38 31.12 10.55 17.00
C ALA A 38 30.26 11.81 17.16
N GLY A 39 29.64 12.25 16.05
CA GLY A 39 28.84 13.46 15.98
C GLY A 39 27.74 13.46 17.05
N PRO A 40 27.63 14.52 17.88
CA PRO A 40 26.64 14.57 18.95
C PRO A 40 25.23 14.44 18.39
N LEU A 41 24.31 13.89 19.18
CA LEU A 41 22.94 13.67 18.76
C LEU A 41 22.17 15.00 18.64
N LEU A 42 22.34 15.66 17.49
CA LEU A 42 21.49 16.75 17.02
C LEU A 42 20.13 16.21 16.56
N LEU A 43 19.43 15.57 17.49
CA LEU A 43 18.08 16.03 17.76
C LEU A 43 18.24 17.46 18.31
N ALA A 44 18.14 18.44 17.42
CA ALA A 44 17.64 19.72 17.85
C ALA A 44 16.27 19.44 18.49
N PRO A 45 15.96 19.96 19.70
CA PRO A 45 14.61 19.87 20.22
C PRO A 45 13.70 20.51 19.16
N PRO A 46 12.77 19.77 18.55
CA PRO A 46 11.95 20.31 17.48
C PRO A 46 11.17 21.51 18.01
N ALA A 47 10.94 22.52 17.17
CA ALA A 47 10.34 23.80 17.56
C ALA A 47 8.81 23.70 17.85
N PHE A 48 8.39 22.63 18.52
CA PHE A 48 7.00 22.23 18.79
C PHE A 48 6.33 22.97 19.96
N ALA A 49 6.90 24.09 20.44
CA ALA A 49 6.46 24.80 21.64
C ALA A 49 6.20 26.31 21.41
N LYS A 50 5.84 26.73 20.19
CA LYS A 50 5.45 28.13 19.90
C LYS A 50 4.06 28.33 19.32
N ASN A 51 3.55 27.42 18.50
CA ASN A 51 2.19 27.51 17.94
C ASN A 51 1.29 26.42 18.54
N LEU A 52 0.59 26.74 19.63
CA LEU A 52 -0.63 26.04 20.01
C LEU A 52 -1.79 26.64 19.22
N GLU A 53 -2.10 26.05 18.07
CA GLU A 53 -3.10 26.59 17.16
C GLU A 53 -4.52 26.21 17.62
N LYS A 54 -5.42 27.21 17.65
CA LYS A 54 -6.85 26.98 17.83
C LYS A 54 -7.40 26.33 16.56
N THR A 55 -7.63 25.03 16.61
CA THR A 55 -8.11 24.23 15.48
C THR A 55 -9.46 23.59 15.79
N PRO A 56 -10.30 23.32 14.79
CA PRO A 56 -11.50 22.51 14.99
C PRO A 56 -11.25 21.06 15.47
N THR A 57 -12.27 20.46 16.10
CA THR A 57 -12.28 19.05 16.55
C THR A 57 -12.07 18.09 15.36
N PRO A 58 -11.09 17.17 15.38
CA PRO A 58 -10.78 16.37 14.20
C PRO A 58 -11.90 15.41 13.83
N ILE A 59 -12.06 15.22 12.52
CA ILE A 59 -13.00 14.29 11.92
C ILE A 59 -12.38 13.68 10.65
N SER A 60 -12.77 12.45 10.34
CA SER A 60 -12.44 11.73 9.11
C SER A 60 -13.72 11.17 8.47
N ILE A 61 -13.70 10.91 7.17
CA ILE A 61 -14.84 10.34 6.43
C ILE A 61 -14.39 9.58 5.18
N GLU A 62 -15.09 8.49 4.86
CA GLU A 62 -15.03 7.72 3.62
C GLU A 62 -16.47 7.47 3.12
N ALA A 63 -16.70 7.55 1.81
CA ALA A 63 -17.95 7.19 1.16
C ALA A 63 -17.70 6.08 0.13
N LYS A 64 -18.45 4.97 0.18
CA LYS A 64 -18.29 3.81 -0.72
C LYS A 64 -19.65 3.23 -1.15
N PRO A 65 -19.81 2.80 -2.42
CA PRO A 65 -18.83 2.87 -3.52
C PRO A 65 -18.62 4.30 -4.03
N ALA A 66 -17.49 4.56 -4.69
CA ALA A 66 -17.15 5.89 -5.23
C ALA A 66 -17.97 6.26 -6.48
N PHE A 67 -18.64 5.29 -7.11
CA PHE A 67 -19.62 5.48 -8.17
C PHE A 67 -20.84 4.62 -7.85
N VAL A 68 -22.04 5.19 -7.99
CA VAL A 68 -23.33 4.52 -7.79
C VAL A 68 -24.31 4.98 -8.88
N ILE A 69 -25.43 4.28 -9.05
CA ILE A 69 -26.58 4.80 -9.81
C ILE A 69 -27.62 5.40 -8.87
N ALA A 70 -28.54 6.24 -9.37
CA ALA A 70 -29.67 6.70 -8.56
C ALA A 70 -30.49 5.50 -8.05
N GLY A 71 -30.94 5.55 -6.79
CA GLY A 71 -31.56 4.41 -6.11
C GLY A 71 -30.59 3.35 -5.53
N GLY A 72 -29.28 3.38 -5.86
CA GLY A 72 -28.27 2.54 -5.21
C GLY A 72 -27.90 3.02 -3.81
N THR A 73 -27.14 2.23 -3.04
CA THR A 73 -26.75 2.59 -1.67
C THR A 73 -25.29 3.00 -1.59
N VAL A 74 -25.02 4.13 -0.94
CA VAL A 74 -23.68 4.58 -0.54
C VAL A 74 -23.59 4.48 0.98
N THR A 75 -22.61 3.73 1.48
CA THR A 75 -22.27 3.72 2.90
C THR A 75 -21.27 4.83 3.18
N VAL A 76 -21.61 5.69 4.14
CA VAL A 76 -20.78 6.81 4.60
C VAL A 76 -20.34 6.49 6.02
N LYS A 77 -19.03 6.47 6.28
CA LYS A 77 -18.46 6.13 7.59
C LYS A 77 -17.27 7.01 7.91
N GLY A 78 -16.89 7.10 9.17
CA GLY A 78 -15.74 7.89 9.59
C GLY A 78 -15.50 7.83 11.10
N SER A 79 -14.69 8.75 11.59
CA SER A 79 -14.43 8.90 13.02
C SER A 79 -14.31 10.37 13.43
N SER A 80 -14.75 10.69 14.65
CA SER A 80 -14.58 12.00 15.28
C SER A 80 -14.57 11.87 16.81
N VAL A 81 -14.44 13.01 17.49
CA VAL A 81 -14.23 13.10 18.93
C VAL A 81 -15.47 13.68 19.61
N PRO A 82 -16.02 13.05 20.66
CA PRO A 82 -17.14 13.61 21.41
C PRO A 82 -16.70 14.85 22.20
N LEU A 83 -17.55 15.88 22.24
CA LEU A 83 -17.27 17.14 22.93
C LEU A 83 -18.26 17.38 24.07
N GLY A 84 -17.89 16.96 25.27
CA GLY A 84 -18.76 17.06 26.45
C GLY A 84 -20.01 16.19 26.29
N LYS A 85 -21.19 16.81 26.20
CA LYS A 85 -22.45 16.12 25.87
C LYS A 85 -22.71 15.97 24.36
N SER A 86 -21.92 16.62 23.50
CA SER A 86 -22.10 16.57 22.05
C SER A 86 -21.44 15.30 21.48
N THR A 87 -22.25 14.33 21.09
CA THR A 87 -21.85 13.03 20.52
C THR A 87 -22.37 12.82 19.09
N GLU A 88 -22.89 13.87 18.46
CA GLU A 88 -23.49 13.84 17.12
C GLU A 88 -22.52 14.42 16.08
N VAL A 89 -22.19 13.64 15.05
CA VAL A 89 -21.58 14.14 13.81
C VAL A 89 -22.69 14.56 12.86
N THR A 90 -22.56 15.75 12.26
CA THR A 90 -23.52 16.20 11.24
C THR A 90 -22.98 15.84 9.86
N VAL A 91 -23.62 14.90 9.16
CA VAL A 91 -23.26 14.47 7.81
C VAL A 91 -24.18 15.19 6.82
N THR A 92 -23.59 16.03 5.98
CA THR A 92 -24.27 16.77 4.90
C THR A 92 -23.85 16.20 3.55
N ILE A 93 -24.83 15.77 2.75
CA ILE A 93 -24.64 15.22 1.40
C ILE A 93 -25.25 16.22 0.40
N GLN A 94 -24.38 16.91 -0.34
CA GLN A 94 -24.76 17.90 -1.34
C GLN A 94 -24.78 17.25 -2.74
N PRO A 95 -25.96 17.13 -3.39
CA PRO A 95 -26.03 16.75 -4.81
C PRO A 95 -25.46 17.86 -5.71
N PRO A 96 -25.11 17.57 -6.98
CA PRO A 96 -24.60 18.57 -7.92
C PRO A 96 -25.62 19.68 -8.25
N ALA A 97 -26.91 19.39 -8.09
CA ALA A 97 -27.98 20.39 -8.05
C ALA A 97 -29.11 19.91 -7.12
N GLY A 98 -29.83 20.85 -6.50
CA GLY A 98 -30.86 20.58 -5.49
C GLY A 98 -30.38 20.77 -4.05
N PRO A 99 -31.28 20.64 -3.06
CA PRO A 99 -30.96 20.89 -1.65
C PRO A 99 -30.06 19.77 -1.07
N PRO A 100 -29.19 20.10 -0.10
CA PRO A 100 -28.42 19.10 0.62
C PRO A 100 -29.31 18.24 1.51
N ALA A 101 -29.08 16.93 1.54
CA ALA A 101 -29.55 16.08 2.62
C ALA A 101 -28.62 16.27 3.83
N THR A 102 -29.16 16.39 5.04
CA THR A 102 -28.36 16.47 6.27
C THR A 102 -28.91 15.52 7.32
N GLU A 103 -28.03 14.72 7.92
CA GLU A 103 -28.33 13.73 8.94
C GLU A 103 -27.42 13.95 10.15
N LYS A 104 -27.93 13.66 11.35
CA LYS A 104 -27.11 13.56 12.56
C LYS A 104 -26.82 12.09 12.87
N VAL A 105 -25.55 11.74 12.93
CA VAL A 105 -25.09 10.37 13.19
C VAL A 105 -24.38 10.33 14.54
N LEU A 106 -24.83 9.47 15.44
CA LEU A 106 -24.22 9.30 16.76
C LEU A 106 -22.86 8.62 16.65
N LEU A 107 -21.89 9.10 17.44
CA LEU A 107 -20.61 8.43 17.65
C LEU A 107 -20.83 7.13 18.45
N LYS A 108 -20.39 6.00 17.88
CA LYS A 108 -20.22 4.71 18.58
C LYS A 108 -19.05 4.84 19.57
N GLY A 109 -18.92 3.91 20.52
CA GLY A 109 -18.05 4.06 21.70
C GLY A 109 -16.55 4.38 21.45
N GLU A 110 -16.01 4.04 20.29
CA GLU A 110 -14.62 4.36 19.88
C GLU A 110 -14.46 5.70 19.13
N GLY A 111 -15.53 6.49 19.01
CA GLY A 111 -15.57 7.69 18.15
C GLY A 111 -15.86 7.41 16.68
N ASN A 112 -16.24 6.18 16.32
CA ASN A 112 -16.58 5.77 14.95
C ASN A 112 -18.06 6.08 14.63
N PHE A 113 -18.37 6.51 13.40
CA PHE A 113 -19.74 6.75 12.92
C PHE A 113 -19.99 6.12 11.55
N GLU A 114 -21.26 5.86 11.22
CA GLU A 114 -21.70 5.18 10.00
C GLU A 114 -23.17 5.49 9.68
N THR A 115 -23.48 5.77 8.41
CA THR A 115 -24.84 5.87 7.86
C THR A 115 -24.90 5.36 6.41
N LYS A 116 -26.11 5.20 5.87
CA LYS A 116 -26.37 4.75 4.50
C LYS A 116 -27.27 5.76 3.77
N TYR A 117 -26.81 6.23 2.62
CA TYR A 117 -27.53 7.18 1.77
C TYR A 117 -27.95 6.53 0.46
N VAL A 118 -29.15 6.88 -0.02
CA VAL A 118 -29.68 6.49 -1.33
C VAL A 118 -29.90 7.76 -2.15
N PRO A 119 -29.14 7.99 -3.24
CA PRO A 119 -29.29 9.20 -4.04
C PRO A 119 -30.58 9.15 -4.84
N LYS A 120 -31.43 10.15 -4.60
CA LYS A 120 -32.68 10.44 -5.33
C LYS A 120 -32.58 11.71 -6.20
N GLY A 121 -31.38 12.30 -6.27
CA GLY A 121 -31.13 13.56 -6.97
C GLY A 121 -30.53 13.39 -8.37
N PRO A 122 -30.15 14.50 -9.03
CA PRO A 122 -29.63 14.49 -10.39
C PRO A 122 -28.24 13.84 -10.49
N LEU A 123 -27.91 13.35 -11.68
CA LEU A 123 -26.60 12.76 -11.97
C LEU A 123 -25.46 13.77 -11.83
N GLY A 124 -24.29 13.30 -11.42
CA GLY A 124 -23.06 14.07 -11.30
C GLY A 124 -22.29 13.75 -10.01
N LYS A 125 -21.40 14.66 -9.63
CA LYS A 125 -20.53 14.52 -8.46
C LYS A 125 -21.26 14.98 -7.19
N TYR A 126 -21.28 14.13 -6.17
CA TYR A 126 -21.84 14.42 -4.84
C TYR A 126 -20.70 14.71 -3.87
N SER A 127 -20.83 15.79 -3.10
CA SER A 127 -19.94 16.10 -1.99
C SER A 127 -20.55 15.62 -0.67
N VAL A 128 -19.76 14.97 0.17
CA VAL A 128 -20.16 14.51 1.50
C VAL A 128 -19.28 15.20 2.54
N THR A 129 -19.83 16.19 3.23
CA THR A 129 -19.15 16.90 4.32
C THR A 129 -19.65 16.37 5.66
N ALA A 130 -18.78 15.75 6.45
CA ALA A 130 -19.06 15.47 7.85
C ALA A 130 -18.44 16.55 8.74
N ARG A 131 -19.27 17.12 9.63
CA ARG A 131 -18.85 18.09 10.65
C ARG A 131 -18.78 17.43 12.02
N ALA A 132 -17.69 17.73 12.73
CA ALA A 132 -17.48 17.22 14.10
C ALA A 132 -18.54 17.76 15.08
N PRO A 133 -18.68 17.17 16.29
CA PRO A 133 -19.68 17.58 17.27
C PRO A 133 -19.55 19.02 17.82
N ASP A 134 -18.52 19.76 17.40
CA ASP A 134 -18.32 21.20 17.68
C ASP A 134 -18.82 22.14 16.55
N GLY A 135 -19.21 21.59 15.39
CA GLY A 135 -19.60 22.30 14.18
C GLY A 135 -18.47 23.02 13.42
N LYS A 136 -17.30 23.22 14.06
CA LYS A 136 -16.17 24.01 13.56
C LYS A 136 -15.37 23.26 12.51
N ALA A 137 -15.35 21.93 12.59
CA ALA A 137 -14.57 21.09 11.70
C ALA A 137 -15.40 20.58 10.52
N ALA A 138 -14.71 20.25 9.44
CA ALA A 138 -15.26 19.52 8.31
C ALA A 138 -14.20 18.55 7.77
N ALA A 139 -14.61 17.33 7.44
CA ALA A 139 -13.90 16.45 6.53
C ALA A 139 -14.83 16.10 5.36
N ASN A 140 -14.23 15.93 4.17
CA ASN A 140 -14.99 15.73 2.93
C ASN A 140 -14.62 14.38 2.30
N ALA A 141 -15.65 13.66 1.84
CA ALA A 141 -15.54 12.56 0.89
C ALA A 141 -16.42 12.87 -0.32
N GLU A 142 -16.25 12.13 -1.41
CA GLU A 142 -16.98 12.36 -2.66
C GLU A 142 -17.41 11.03 -3.28
N PHE A 143 -18.55 11.01 -3.96
CA PHE A 143 -18.96 9.91 -4.82
C PHE A 143 -19.66 10.46 -6.08
N THR A 144 -19.81 9.64 -7.11
CA THR A 144 -20.51 10.00 -8.35
C THR A 144 -21.81 9.24 -8.47
N VAL A 145 -22.90 9.94 -8.77
CA VAL A 145 -24.17 9.31 -9.19
C VAL A 145 -24.23 9.40 -10.71
N GLY A 146 -24.26 8.25 -11.40
CA GLY A 146 -24.27 8.22 -12.85
C GLY A 146 -25.40 7.39 -13.45
N ALA A 147 -25.53 7.48 -14.77
CA ALA A 147 -26.39 6.57 -15.53
C ALA A 147 -25.81 5.15 -15.49
N ALA A 148 -26.68 4.14 -15.57
CA ALA A 148 -26.35 2.72 -15.70
C ALA A 148 -25.20 2.48 -16.71
N ALA A 149 -25.42 2.91 -17.96
CA ALA A 149 -24.46 2.80 -19.06
C ALA A 149 -23.07 3.38 -18.77
N ALA A 150 -22.99 4.45 -17.95
CA ALA A 150 -21.72 5.05 -17.59
C ALA A 150 -20.95 4.19 -16.57
N LEU A 151 -21.66 3.54 -15.64
CA LEU A 151 -21.07 2.59 -14.69
C LEU A 151 -20.65 1.29 -15.38
N SER A 152 -21.54 0.69 -16.18
CA SER A 152 -21.25 -0.50 -16.98
C SER A 152 -20.01 -0.30 -17.85
N LYS A 153 -19.94 0.83 -18.58
CA LYS A 153 -18.77 1.22 -19.36
C LYS A 153 -17.52 1.38 -18.49
N GLN A 154 -17.57 2.15 -17.39
CA GLN A 154 -16.39 2.41 -16.57
C GLN A 154 -15.85 1.12 -15.90
N THR A 155 -16.73 0.24 -15.43
CA THR A 155 -16.36 -1.05 -14.84
C THR A 155 -15.72 -1.97 -15.88
N VAL A 156 -16.31 -2.09 -17.07
CA VAL A 156 -15.71 -2.86 -18.18
C VAL A 156 -14.33 -2.30 -18.55
N GLU A 157 -14.20 -0.97 -18.71
CA GLU A 157 -12.92 -0.33 -19.05
C GLU A 157 -11.85 -0.52 -17.96
N LYS A 158 -12.24 -0.54 -16.67
CA LYS A 158 -11.33 -0.84 -15.56
C LYS A 158 -10.88 -2.31 -15.58
N VAL A 159 -11.80 -3.24 -15.78
CA VAL A 159 -11.50 -4.68 -15.90
C VAL A 159 -10.60 -4.95 -17.12
N ASP A 160 -10.90 -4.37 -18.28
CA ASP A 160 -10.11 -4.53 -19.51
C ASP A 160 -8.66 -4.05 -19.33
N ARG A 161 -8.44 -2.85 -18.76
CA ARG A 161 -7.10 -2.34 -18.44
C ARG A 161 -6.35 -3.25 -17.46
N THR A 162 -7.04 -3.73 -16.43
CA THR A 162 -6.45 -4.63 -15.41
C THR A 162 -5.99 -5.94 -16.03
N LEU A 163 -6.79 -6.52 -16.94
CA LEU A 163 -6.47 -7.75 -17.66
C LEU A 163 -5.31 -7.53 -18.64
N ASP A 164 -5.27 -6.40 -19.35
CA ASP A 164 -4.13 -6.03 -20.21
C ASP A 164 -2.85 -5.84 -19.39
N ARG A 165 -2.91 -5.24 -18.20
CA ARG A 165 -1.72 -5.10 -17.35
C ARG A 165 -1.28 -6.43 -16.76
N ALA A 166 -2.20 -7.28 -16.32
CA ALA A 166 -1.88 -8.66 -15.92
C ALA A 166 -1.20 -9.42 -17.08
N ARG A 167 -1.64 -9.21 -18.33
CA ARG A 167 -1.00 -9.78 -19.53
C ARG A 167 0.40 -9.21 -19.76
N LYS A 168 0.62 -7.89 -19.60
CA LYS A 168 1.97 -7.30 -19.68
C LYS A 168 2.91 -7.88 -18.63
N VAL A 169 2.46 -7.97 -17.37
CA VAL A 169 3.22 -8.61 -16.29
C VAL A 169 3.58 -10.05 -16.65
N VAL A 170 2.62 -10.87 -17.11
CA VAL A 170 2.88 -12.26 -17.52
C VAL A 170 3.82 -12.39 -18.73
N LEU A 171 3.81 -11.43 -19.66
CA LEU A 171 4.75 -11.39 -20.78
C LEU A 171 6.17 -10.99 -20.33
N ALA A 172 6.31 -10.01 -19.44
CA ALA A 172 7.58 -9.63 -18.84
C ALA A 172 8.20 -10.78 -18.02
N LEU A 173 7.36 -11.53 -17.28
CA LEU A 173 7.77 -12.73 -16.56
C LEU A 173 8.25 -13.82 -17.52
N ASP A 174 7.51 -14.12 -18.60
CA ASP A 174 7.93 -15.10 -19.62
C ASP A 174 9.28 -14.72 -20.26
N GLN A 175 9.51 -13.42 -20.49
CA GLN A 175 10.78 -12.92 -21.01
C GLN A 175 11.93 -13.12 -20.02
N GLN A 176 11.76 -12.77 -18.74
CA GLN A 176 12.79 -12.99 -17.71
C GLN A 176 13.04 -14.49 -17.48
N ILE A 177 11.99 -15.32 -17.49
CA ILE A 177 12.11 -16.78 -17.36
C ILE A 177 12.87 -17.36 -18.54
N ARG A 178 12.69 -16.87 -19.77
CA ARG A 178 13.53 -17.28 -20.93
C ARG A 178 14.99 -16.86 -20.82
N GLN A 179 15.30 -15.81 -20.06
CA GLN A 179 16.67 -15.36 -19.79
C GLN A 179 17.35 -16.13 -18.64
N ALA A 180 16.59 -16.86 -17.81
CA ALA A 180 17.15 -17.74 -16.81
C ALA A 180 17.87 -18.97 -17.43
N PRO A 181 18.87 -19.57 -16.75
CA PRO A 181 19.53 -20.77 -17.24
C PRO A 181 18.56 -21.96 -17.43
N PRO A 182 18.80 -22.84 -18.41
CA PRO A 182 18.00 -24.06 -18.61
C PRO A 182 17.88 -24.92 -17.34
N SER A 183 16.66 -25.32 -17.00
CA SER A 183 16.37 -26.31 -15.95
C SER A 183 14.96 -26.89 -16.10
N PRO A 184 14.68 -28.06 -15.49
CA PRO A 184 13.32 -28.61 -15.44
C PRO A 184 12.31 -27.63 -14.85
N ALA A 185 12.67 -26.90 -13.79
CA ALA A 185 11.78 -25.93 -13.16
C ALA A 185 11.48 -24.72 -14.07
N GLN A 186 12.46 -24.25 -14.85
CA GLN A 186 12.25 -23.21 -15.87
C GLN A 186 11.25 -23.68 -16.94
N GLU A 187 11.36 -24.93 -17.42
CA GLU A 187 10.41 -25.50 -18.40
C GLU A 187 9.02 -25.74 -17.80
N GLU A 188 8.91 -26.24 -16.57
CA GLU A 188 7.63 -26.37 -15.88
C GLU A 188 6.92 -25.01 -15.72
N VAL A 189 7.65 -23.94 -15.36
CA VAL A 189 7.06 -22.60 -15.28
C VAL A 189 6.63 -22.11 -16.68
N LYS A 190 7.44 -22.28 -17.74
CA LYS A 190 7.05 -21.96 -19.13
C LYS A 190 5.76 -22.69 -19.52
N GLN A 191 5.66 -24.00 -19.23
CA GLN A 191 4.47 -24.82 -19.50
C GLN A 191 3.22 -24.32 -18.75
N LYS A 192 3.35 -23.82 -17.52
CA LYS A 192 2.21 -23.25 -16.77
C LYS A 192 1.88 -21.80 -17.14
N LEU A 193 2.83 -21.03 -17.67
CA LEU A 193 2.57 -19.68 -18.19
C LEU A 193 1.75 -19.69 -19.50
N GLY A 194 1.79 -20.74 -20.30
CA GLY A 194 0.93 -20.89 -21.50
C GLY A 194 -0.56 -20.75 -21.18
N PRO A 195 -1.14 -21.67 -20.38
CA PRO A 195 -2.53 -21.60 -19.94
C PRO A 195 -2.88 -20.31 -19.18
N LEU A 196 -1.92 -19.68 -18.50
CA LEU A 196 -2.14 -18.36 -17.89
C LEU A 196 -2.34 -17.27 -18.95
N LYS A 197 -1.47 -17.19 -19.98
CA LYS A 197 -1.61 -16.23 -21.09
C LYS A 197 -2.92 -16.43 -21.84
N GLU A 198 -3.31 -17.68 -22.07
CA GLU A 198 -4.59 -18.05 -22.70
C GLU A 198 -5.78 -17.58 -21.85
N ARG A 199 -5.78 -17.85 -20.55
CA ARG A 199 -6.83 -17.40 -19.62
C ARG A 199 -6.92 -15.87 -19.52
N LEU A 200 -5.80 -15.16 -19.61
CA LEU A 200 -5.81 -13.69 -19.69
C LEU A 200 -6.40 -13.18 -21.02
N ALA A 201 -6.08 -13.82 -22.15
CA ALA A 201 -6.67 -13.48 -23.44
C ALA A 201 -8.18 -13.79 -23.49
N HIS A 202 -8.61 -14.93 -22.95
CA HIS A 202 -10.03 -15.26 -22.79
C HIS A 202 -10.74 -14.30 -21.84
N GLY A 203 -10.16 -14.00 -20.67
CA GLY A 203 -10.70 -13.03 -19.73
C GLY A 203 -10.95 -11.66 -20.39
N LYS A 204 -10.01 -11.20 -21.24
CA LYS A 204 -10.20 -9.96 -22.01
C LYS A 204 -11.37 -10.07 -23.00
N ALA A 205 -11.46 -11.17 -23.76
CA ALA A 205 -12.58 -11.40 -24.67
C ALA A 205 -13.94 -11.41 -23.94
N HIS A 206 -13.98 -11.92 -22.70
CA HIS A 206 -15.21 -11.93 -21.88
C HIS A 206 -15.49 -10.60 -21.17
N ALA A 207 -14.49 -9.75 -20.90
CA ALA A 207 -14.74 -8.35 -20.55
C ALA A 207 -15.42 -7.61 -21.72
N GLY A 208 -15.06 -7.94 -22.96
CA GLY A 208 -15.80 -7.55 -24.17
C GLY A 208 -17.26 -8.03 -24.14
N LYS A 209 -17.51 -9.32 -23.90
CA LYS A 209 -18.87 -9.87 -23.82
C LYS A 209 -19.69 -9.34 -22.64
N LEU A 210 -19.06 -8.97 -21.52
CA LEU A 210 -19.74 -8.32 -20.40
C LEU A 210 -20.30 -6.95 -20.83
N LYS A 211 -19.58 -6.20 -21.68
CA LYS A 211 -20.07 -4.97 -22.30
C LYS A 211 -21.32 -5.21 -23.18
N GLU A 212 -21.31 -6.31 -23.93
CA GLU A 212 -22.41 -6.70 -24.82
C GLU A 212 -23.63 -7.18 -24.02
N GLY A 213 -23.43 -7.97 -22.96
CA GLY A 213 -24.48 -8.46 -22.08
C GLY A 213 -25.09 -7.38 -21.18
N LEU A 214 -24.31 -6.39 -20.76
CA LEU A 214 -24.82 -5.22 -20.02
C LEU A 214 -25.58 -4.24 -20.92
N LYS A 215 -25.29 -4.14 -22.22
CA LYS A 215 -25.96 -3.16 -23.10
C LYS A 215 -27.50 -3.25 -23.07
N PRO A 216 -28.17 -4.42 -23.21
CA PRO A 216 -29.62 -4.51 -23.10
C PRO A 216 -30.16 -4.08 -21.72
N LEU A 217 -29.36 -4.27 -20.65
CA LEU A 217 -29.72 -3.82 -19.30
C LEU A 217 -29.53 -2.29 -19.14
N ASP A 218 -28.47 -1.73 -19.72
CA ASP A 218 -28.21 -0.30 -19.78
C ASP A 218 -29.28 0.44 -20.59
N ASP A 219 -29.68 -0.14 -21.73
CA ASP A 219 -30.78 0.35 -22.58
C ASP A 219 -32.11 0.29 -21.82
N PHE A 220 -32.46 -0.86 -21.24
CA PHE A 220 -33.70 -1.02 -20.46
C PHE A 220 -33.79 -0.04 -19.29
N VAL A 221 -32.69 0.24 -18.57
CA VAL A 221 -32.69 1.17 -17.43
C VAL A 221 -32.75 2.64 -17.86
N ARG A 222 -32.25 2.96 -19.06
CA ARG A 222 -32.46 4.28 -19.69
C ARG A 222 -33.93 4.47 -20.08
N ASP A 223 -34.51 3.46 -20.73
CA ASP A 223 -35.83 3.55 -21.36
C ASP A 223 -36.97 3.35 -20.32
N HIS A 224 -36.69 2.67 -19.21
CA HIS A 224 -37.60 2.50 -18.07
C HIS A 224 -36.99 2.97 -16.73
N PRO A 225 -36.87 4.29 -16.47
CA PRO A 225 -36.26 4.79 -15.23
C PRO A 225 -36.94 4.32 -13.93
N ALA A 226 -38.23 3.96 -13.97
CA ALA A 226 -38.95 3.38 -12.83
C ALA A 226 -38.37 2.03 -12.34
N ALA A 227 -37.70 1.28 -13.22
CA ALA A 227 -37.02 0.03 -12.88
C ALA A 227 -35.70 0.24 -12.11
N GLN A 228 -35.14 1.46 -12.11
CA GLN A 228 -33.80 1.73 -11.61
C GLN A 228 -33.54 1.28 -10.16
N PRO A 229 -34.47 1.42 -9.19
CA PRO A 229 -34.25 0.93 -7.82
C PRO A 229 -34.11 -0.60 -7.74
N GLY A 230 -34.83 -1.36 -8.57
CA GLY A 230 -34.80 -2.83 -8.55
C GLY A 230 -33.51 -3.42 -9.12
N VAL A 231 -32.88 -2.75 -10.08
CA VAL A 231 -31.56 -3.15 -10.62
C VAL A 231 -30.38 -2.62 -9.81
N ALA A 232 -30.61 -1.65 -8.91
CA ALA A 232 -29.55 -0.96 -8.20
C ALA A 232 -28.58 -1.86 -7.40
N PRO A 233 -28.99 -3.02 -6.83
CA PRO A 233 -28.05 -3.98 -6.23
C PRO A 233 -27.03 -4.54 -7.22
N LEU A 234 -27.46 -4.89 -8.45
CA LEU A 234 -26.58 -5.40 -9.50
C LEU A 234 -25.58 -4.33 -9.96
N TYR A 235 -26.05 -3.08 -10.15
CA TYR A 235 -25.17 -1.96 -10.47
C TYR A 235 -24.21 -1.60 -9.32
N THR A 236 -24.61 -1.78 -8.07
CA THR A 236 -23.73 -1.63 -6.91
C THR A 236 -22.60 -2.66 -6.95
N ALA A 237 -22.91 -3.93 -7.21
CA ALA A 237 -21.91 -4.99 -7.38
C ALA A 237 -20.99 -4.73 -8.60
N LEU A 238 -21.51 -4.19 -9.72
CA LEU A 238 -20.68 -3.74 -10.85
C LEU A 238 -19.73 -2.59 -10.44
N GLY A 239 -20.15 -1.67 -9.57
CA GLY A 239 -19.28 -0.64 -9.00
C GLY A 239 -18.19 -1.19 -8.08
N GLU A 240 -18.49 -2.25 -7.35
CA GLU A 240 -17.51 -2.99 -6.53
C GLU A 240 -16.48 -3.74 -7.39
N ILE A 241 -16.92 -4.44 -8.44
CA ILE A 241 -16.03 -5.04 -9.46
C ILE A 241 -15.10 -3.97 -10.06
N GLY A 242 -15.66 -2.80 -10.42
CA GLY A 242 -14.88 -1.67 -10.94
C GLY A 242 -13.86 -1.14 -9.92
N THR A 243 -14.22 -1.04 -8.64
CA THR A 243 -13.29 -0.59 -7.58
C THR A 243 -12.18 -1.61 -7.34
N ALA A 244 -12.51 -2.91 -7.29
CA ALA A 244 -11.54 -3.99 -7.17
C ALA A 244 -10.56 -4.02 -8.36
N ALA A 245 -11.05 -3.81 -9.58
CA ALA A 245 -10.21 -3.69 -10.78
C ALA A 245 -9.28 -2.45 -10.72
N ASP A 246 -9.75 -1.32 -10.20
CA ASP A 246 -8.93 -0.11 -10.08
C ASP A 246 -7.80 -0.26 -9.03
N GLU A 247 -8.07 -0.93 -7.91
CA GLU A 247 -7.04 -1.35 -6.95
C GLU A 247 -6.07 -2.39 -7.53
N ALA A 248 -6.59 -3.31 -8.35
CA ALA A 248 -5.81 -4.34 -9.01
C ALA A 248 -4.83 -3.78 -10.04
N ASP A 249 -5.26 -2.84 -10.89
CA ASP A 249 -4.40 -2.19 -11.88
C ASP A 249 -3.22 -1.47 -11.22
N LYS A 250 -3.45 -0.79 -10.08
CA LYS A 250 -2.42 -0.13 -9.27
C LYS A 250 -1.39 -1.13 -8.73
N ARG A 251 -1.83 -2.23 -8.12
CA ARG A 251 -0.94 -3.30 -7.62
C ARG A 251 -0.14 -3.95 -8.76
N LEU A 252 -0.76 -4.16 -9.92
CA LEU A 252 -0.09 -4.68 -11.11
C LEU A 252 0.88 -3.67 -11.73
N ALA A 253 0.64 -2.36 -11.61
CA ALA A 253 1.57 -1.31 -12.04
C ALA A 253 2.81 -1.25 -11.14
N ASP A 254 2.66 -1.41 -9.83
CA ASP A 254 3.78 -1.54 -8.91
C ASP A 254 4.64 -2.77 -9.24
N VAL A 255 3.99 -3.91 -9.53
CA VAL A 255 4.64 -5.17 -9.99
C VAL A 255 5.38 -4.96 -11.31
N GLU A 256 4.73 -4.36 -12.31
CA GLU A 256 5.31 -4.02 -13.63
C GLU A 256 6.55 -3.13 -13.46
N SER A 257 6.48 -2.12 -12.59
CA SER A 257 7.62 -1.26 -12.22
C SER A 257 8.72 -2.00 -11.44
N GLY A 258 8.38 -3.08 -10.75
CA GLY A 258 9.32 -3.93 -10.01
C GLY A 258 10.12 -4.82 -10.96
N LEU A 259 9.43 -5.50 -11.88
CA LEU A 259 10.04 -6.35 -12.91
C LEU A 259 10.94 -5.56 -13.87
N ALA A 260 10.64 -4.27 -14.10
CA ALA A 260 11.50 -3.39 -14.90
C ALA A 260 12.83 -3.00 -14.23
N ARG A 261 13.05 -3.31 -12.94
CA ARG A 261 14.27 -2.93 -12.21
C ARG A 261 15.39 -3.95 -12.40
N THR A 262 16.61 -3.44 -12.57
CA THR A 262 17.84 -4.24 -12.51
C THR A 262 18.13 -4.67 -11.06
N GLY A 263 17.73 -5.88 -10.69
CA GLY A 263 18.10 -6.55 -9.44
C GLY A 263 19.04 -7.74 -9.66
N THR A 264 19.34 -8.50 -8.61
CA THR A 264 19.96 -9.82 -8.76
C THR A 264 18.96 -10.83 -9.34
N ARG A 265 19.46 -11.97 -9.81
CA ARG A 265 18.67 -13.14 -10.24
C ARG A 265 17.61 -13.53 -9.18
N CYS A 266 17.98 -13.45 -7.91
CA CYS A 266 17.12 -13.82 -6.79
C CYS A 266 16.08 -12.74 -6.46
N ASP A 267 16.40 -11.45 -6.61
CA ASP A 267 15.42 -10.37 -6.51
C ASP A 267 14.38 -10.46 -7.63
N GLN A 268 14.81 -10.84 -8.85
CA GLN A 268 13.92 -11.08 -9.99
C GLN A 268 12.99 -12.26 -9.69
N LEU A 269 13.50 -13.45 -9.37
CA LEU A 269 12.70 -14.64 -9.06
C LEU A 269 11.70 -14.42 -7.92
N ASP A 270 12.09 -13.70 -6.86
CA ASP A 270 11.19 -13.31 -5.78
C ASP A 270 10.08 -12.34 -6.24
N THR A 271 10.44 -11.34 -7.06
CA THR A 271 9.46 -10.46 -7.70
C THR A 271 8.51 -11.22 -8.63
N MET A 272 8.93 -12.35 -9.24
CA MET A 272 8.03 -13.24 -9.99
C MET A 272 7.02 -13.96 -9.08
N VAL A 273 7.47 -14.46 -7.93
CA VAL A 273 6.62 -15.10 -6.92
C VAL A 273 5.54 -14.12 -6.44
N GLU A 274 5.92 -12.88 -6.15
CA GLU A 274 4.97 -11.85 -5.76
C GLU A 274 4.07 -11.38 -6.90
N ALA A 275 4.57 -11.30 -8.13
CA ALA A 275 3.75 -10.98 -9.29
C ALA A 275 2.61 -12.00 -9.47
N MET A 276 2.90 -13.30 -9.29
CA MET A 276 1.88 -14.36 -9.32
C MET A 276 0.90 -14.27 -8.15
N SER A 277 1.37 -13.95 -6.94
CA SER A 277 0.50 -13.73 -5.78
C SER A 277 -0.40 -12.49 -5.96
N ALA A 278 0.13 -11.42 -6.55
CA ALA A 278 -0.65 -10.22 -6.90
C ALA A 278 -1.71 -10.57 -7.95
N ILE A 279 -1.34 -11.24 -9.05
CA ILE A 279 -2.28 -11.73 -10.07
C ILE A 279 -3.38 -12.60 -9.42
N SER A 280 -3.02 -13.57 -8.59
CA SER A 280 -4.00 -14.41 -7.86
C SER A 280 -4.98 -13.56 -7.05
N THR A 281 -4.47 -12.59 -6.28
CA THR A 281 -5.28 -11.67 -5.47
C THR A 281 -6.26 -10.86 -6.34
N VAL A 282 -5.79 -10.32 -7.46
CA VAL A 282 -6.60 -9.57 -8.43
C VAL A 282 -7.75 -10.42 -8.94
N PHE A 283 -7.47 -11.65 -9.36
CA PHE A 283 -8.50 -12.55 -9.87
C PHE A 283 -9.49 -12.97 -8.79
N ASN A 284 -9.04 -13.33 -7.59
CA ASN A 284 -9.92 -13.69 -6.49
C ASN A 284 -10.87 -12.54 -6.09
N MET A 285 -10.41 -11.29 -6.15
CA MET A 285 -11.28 -10.12 -5.94
C MET A 285 -12.35 -9.98 -7.05
N ILE A 286 -11.91 -9.98 -8.31
CA ILE A 286 -12.80 -9.84 -9.48
C ILE A 286 -13.83 -10.99 -9.52
N GLY A 287 -13.39 -12.22 -9.26
CA GLY A 287 -14.25 -13.40 -9.19
C GLY A 287 -15.27 -13.32 -8.06
N SER A 288 -14.86 -12.95 -6.84
CA SER A 288 -15.77 -12.84 -5.70
C SER A 288 -16.90 -11.83 -5.96
N ALA A 289 -16.56 -10.66 -6.50
CA ALA A 289 -17.55 -9.64 -6.84
C ALA A 289 -18.41 -10.02 -8.07
N ALA A 290 -17.84 -10.73 -9.06
CA ALA A 290 -18.60 -11.32 -10.17
C ALA A 290 -19.60 -12.38 -9.70
N GLN A 291 -19.26 -13.20 -8.69
CA GLN A 291 -20.19 -14.18 -8.11
C GLN A 291 -21.34 -13.50 -7.36
N ILE A 292 -21.08 -12.39 -6.65
CA ILE A 292 -22.14 -11.59 -6.01
C ILE A 292 -23.09 -11.02 -7.06
N ALA A 293 -22.55 -10.37 -8.11
CA ALA A 293 -23.33 -9.84 -9.21
C ALA A 293 -24.14 -10.92 -9.95
N ALA A 294 -23.54 -12.10 -10.17
CA ALA A 294 -24.22 -13.25 -10.75
C ALA A 294 -25.35 -13.79 -9.86
N ASN A 295 -25.12 -13.96 -8.56
CA ASN A 295 -26.14 -14.41 -7.60
C ASN A 295 -27.37 -13.49 -7.65
N ILE A 296 -27.15 -12.16 -7.60
CA ILE A 296 -28.20 -11.14 -7.73
C ILE A 296 -28.95 -11.27 -9.06
N ALA A 297 -28.24 -11.45 -10.17
CA ALA A 297 -28.85 -11.56 -11.50
C ALA A 297 -29.52 -12.91 -11.79
N THR A 298 -29.21 -13.97 -11.02
CA THR A 298 -29.90 -15.27 -11.07
C THR A 298 -31.07 -15.42 -10.10
N ASP A 299 -31.19 -14.54 -9.11
CA ASP A 299 -32.31 -14.58 -8.17
C ASP A 299 -33.63 -14.29 -8.92
N LYS A 300 -34.57 -15.23 -8.85
CA LYS A 300 -35.89 -15.11 -9.49
C LYS A 300 -36.70 -13.93 -8.93
N VAL A 301 -36.42 -13.48 -7.71
CA VAL A 301 -37.08 -12.31 -7.12
C VAL A 301 -36.74 -11.04 -7.91
N VAL A 302 -35.52 -10.88 -8.41
CA VAL A 302 -35.08 -9.63 -9.07
C VAL A 302 -35.84 -9.34 -10.37
N PRO A 303 -36.00 -10.28 -11.34
CA PRO A 303 -36.81 -10.03 -12.55
C PRO A 303 -38.26 -9.68 -12.28
N ASP A 304 -38.93 -10.38 -11.36
CA ASP A 304 -40.34 -10.12 -11.08
C ASP A 304 -40.53 -8.84 -10.24
N ALA A 305 -39.62 -8.55 -9.30
CA ALA A 305 -39.61 -7.28 -8.57
C ALA A 305 -39.36 -6.08 -9.50
N VAL A 306 -38.33 -6.14 -10.36
CA VAL A 306 -38.03 -5.08 -11.34
C VAL A 306 -39.21 -4.84 -12.28
N PHE A 307 -39.82 -5.90 -12.81
CA PHE A 307 -40.99 -5.80 -13.67
C PHE A 307 -42.23 -5.24 -12.93
N SER A 308 -42.38 -5.53 -11.64
CA SER A 308 -43.45 -4.97 -10.80
C SER A 308 -43.31 -3.46 -10.53
N LEU A 309 -42.09 -2.90 -10.63
CA LEU A 309 -41.84 -1.46 -10.48
C LEU A 309 -42.21 -0.65 -11.74
N LEU A 310 -42.35 -1.29 -12.91
CA LEU A 310 -42.80 -0.62 -14.13
C LEU A 310 -44.26 -0.12 -13.99
N PRO A 311 -44.62 1.03 -14.61
CA PRO A 311 -46.01 1.42 -14.81
C PRO A 311 -46.81 0.31 -15.53
N PRO A 312 -48.11 0.10 -15.23
CA PRO A 312 -48.88 -1.00 -15.83
C PRO A 312 -48.89 -1.05 -17.36
N ALA A 313 -48.82 0.10 -18.04
CA ALA A 313 -48.73 0.18 -19.50
C ALA A 313 -47.38 -0.31 -20.08
N GLU A 314 -46.30 -0.26 -19.28
CA GLU A 314 -44.95 -0.71 -19.66
C GLU A 314 -44.69 -2.18 -19.32
N ARG A 315 -45.64 -2.85 -18.63
CA ARG A 315 -45.56 -4.29 -18.26
C ARG A 315 -45.85 -5.20 -19.45
N THR A 316 -45.15 -4.99 -20.55
CA THR A 316 -45.27 -5.81 -21.77
C THR A 316 -44.44 -7.09 -21.67
N THR A 317 -44.83 -8.12 -22.43
CA THR A 317 -44.03 -9.34 -22.58
C THR A 317 -42.65 -9.06 -23.20
N GLU A 318 -42.56 -8.04 -24.06
CA GLU A 318 -41.31 -7.60 -24.70
C GLU A 318 -40.34 -6.98 -23.68
N SER A 319 -40.80 -6.02 -22.86
CA SER A 319 -40.00 -5.42 -21.78
C SER A 319 -39.51 -6.48 -20.78
N LYS A 320 -40.36 -7.47 -20.44
CA LYS A 320 -39.95 -8.61 -19.59
C LYS A 320 -38.92 -9.52 -20.27
N PHE A 321 -39.09 -9.78 -21.56
CA PHE A 321 -38.16 -10.60 -22.34
C PHE A 321 -36.80 -9.92 -22.47
N MET A 322 -36.76 -8.65 -22.90
CA MET A 322 -35.52 -7.88 -23.07
C MET A 322 -34.72 -7.80 -21.76
N PHE A 323 -35.39 -7.49 -20.64
CA PHE A 323 -34.76 -7.50 -19.32
C PHE A 323 -34.22 -8.89 -18.94
N SER A 324 -35.02 -9.94 -19.14
CA SER A 324 -34.61 -11.32 -18.84
C SER A 324 -33.43 -11.79 -19.68
N GLN A 325 -33.35 -11.40 -20.96
CA GLN A 325 -32.20 -11.73 -21.82
C GLN A 325 -30.96 -10.93 -21.42
N GLY A 326 -31.07 -9.63 -21.15
CA GLY A 326 -29.96 -8.82 -20.65
C GLY A 326 -29.34 -9.39 -19.37
N LEU A 327 -30.17 -9.81 -18.41
CA LEU A 327 -29.70 -10.52 -17.22
C LEU A 327 -29.06 -11.88 -17.57
N LYS A 328 -29.65 -12.70 -18.45
CA LYS A 328 -29.06 -14.01 -18.84
C LYS A 328 -27.69 -13.86 -19.50
N PHE A 329 -27.50 -12.89 -20.40
CA PHE A 329 -26.20 -12.61 -21.00
C PHE A 329 -25.20 -12.06 -19.99
N THR A 330 -25.64 -11.19 -19.07
CA THR A 330 -24.82 -10.68 -17.97
C THR A 330 -24.38 -11.81 -17.03
N VAL A 331 -25.28 -12.71 -16.63
CA VAL A 331 -24.97 -13.93 -15.84
C VAL A 331 -23.99 -14.82 -16.60
N ALA A 332 -24.21 -15.10 -17.89
CA ALA A 332 -23.32 -15.93 -18.67
C ALA A 332 -21.89 -15.37 -18.75
N ALA A 333 -21.75 -14.03 -18.88
CA ALA A 333 -20.46 -13.34 -18.87
C ALA A 333 -19.81 -13.29 -17.47
N LEU A 334 -20.58 -13.28 -16.38
CA LEU A 334 -20.07 -13.22 -15.01
C LEU A 334 -19.74 -14.61 -14.42
N SER A 335 -20.62 -15.60 -14.55
CA SER A 335 -20.54 -16.89 -13.84
C SER A 335 -20.77 -18.14 -14.70
N GLY A 336 -20.90 -18.02 -16.02
CA GLY A 336 -20.96 -19.20 -16.90
C GLY A 336 -19.69 -20.06 -16.84
N PRO A 337 -19.66 -21.23 -17.49
CA PRO A 337 -18.45 -22.08 -17.60
C PRO A 337 -17.26 -21.36 -18.27
N ALA A 338 -17.56 -20.28 -19.02
CA ALA A 338 -16.62 -19.33 -19.56
C ALA A 338 -16.95 -17.89 -19.11
N GLY A 339 -17.39 -17.72 -17.87
CA GLY A 339 -17.65 -16.43 -17.23
C GLY A 339 -16.48 -15.95 -16.36
N LEU A 340 -16.46 -14.66 -16.04
CA LEU A 340 -15.39 -13.97 -15.30
C LEU A 340 -14.97 -14.69 -14.00
N TYR A 341 -15.95 -15.22 -13.25
CA TYR A 341 -15.74 -16.01 -12.04
C TYR A 341 -15.03 -17.35 -12.29
N ALA A 342 -15.37 -18.08 -13.34
CA ALA A 342 -14.77 -19.38 -13.66
C ALA A 342 -13.29 -19.24 -14.08
N TYR A 343 -12.94 -18.14 -14.75
CA TYR A 343 -11.54 -17.80 -15.01
C TYR A 343 -10.79 -17.38 -13.75
N ALA A 344 -11.44 -16.64 -12.85
CA ALA A 344 -10.84 -16.21 -11.60
C ALA A 344 -10.53 -17.36 -10.64
N SER A 345 -11.54 -18.17 -10.30
CA SER A 345 -11.43 -19.25 -9.30
C SER A 345 -10.59 -20.44 -9.76
N GLY A 346 -10.47 -20.67 -11.08
CA GLY A 346 -9.70 -21.77 -11.65
C GLY A 346 -8.20 -21.50 -11.83
N LEU A 347 -7.68 -20.32 -11.46
CA LEU A 347 -6.29 -19.93 -11.74
C LEU A 347 -5.27 -20.70 -10.91
N ALA A 348 -4.39 -21.44 -11.60
CA ALA A 348 -3.33 -22.24 -10.98
C ALA A 348 -2.13 -21.39 -10.52
N SER A 349 -2.39 -20.20 -9.95
CA SER A 349 -1.39 -19.30 -9.39
C SER A 349 -0.49 -20.01 -8.40
N ASP A 350 -1.10 -20.88 -7.59
CA ASP A 350 -0.48 -21.56 -6.46
C ASP A 350 0.52 -22.62 -6.95
N LEU A 351 0.22 -23.24 -8.10
CA LEU A 351 1.14 -24.17 -8.78
C LEU A 351 2.28 -23.42 -9.47
N ILE A 352 2.02 -22.26 -10.10
CA ILE A 352 3.08 -21.42 -10.68
C ILE A 352 3.97 -20.87 -9.56
N GLN A 353 3.39 -20.43 -8.45
CA GLN A 353 4.07 -19.95 -7.26
C GLN A 353 4.92 -21.06 -6.63
N LEU A 354 4.40 -22.28 -6.49
CA LEU A 354 5.16 -23.44 -6.03
C LEU A 354 6.33 -23.76 -6.97
N LYS A 355 6.15 -23.67 -8.29
CA LYS A 355 7.22 -23.91 -9.27
C LYS A 355 8.24 -22.77 -9.35
N LEU A 356 7.84 -21.52 -9.14
CA LEU A 356 8.76 -20.40 -8.96
C LEU A 356 9.52 -20.51 -7.63
N GLN A 357 8.90 -20.99 -6.55
CA GLN A 357 9.58 -21.29 -5.28
C GLN A 357 10.57 -22.45 -5.42
N GLN A 358 10.24 -23.50 -6.19
CA GLN A 358 11.18 -24.58 -6.52
C GLN A 358 12.34 -24.06 -7.40
N THR A 359 12.06 -23.18 -8.36
CA THR A 359 13.09 -22.50 -9.19
C THR A 359 14.00 -21.63 -8.32
N PHE A 360 13.43 -20.87 -7.38
CA PHE A 360 14.16 -20.07 -6.40
C PHE A 360 15.05 -20.98 -5.53
N ALA A 361 14.51 -22.04 -4.93
CA ALA A 361 15.29 -22.96 -4.08
C ALA A 361 16.40 -23.73 -4.83
N ALA A 362 16.31 -23.82 -6.16
CA ALA A 362 17.37 -24.39 -7.00
C ALA A 362 18.53 -23.41 -7.25
N TYR A 363 18.27 -22.12 -7.47
CA TYR A 363 19.28 -21.12 -7.86
C TYR A 363 19.66 -20.11 -6.78
N CYS A 364 18.88 -20.01 -5.71
CA CYS A 364 18.99 -18.99 -4.68
C CYS A 364 18.91 -19.60 -3.28
N GLU A 365 19.52 -18.90 -2.33
CA GLU A 365 19.32 -19.12 -0.91
C GLU A 365 18.79 -17.84 -0.26
N LYS A 366 18.14 -18.01 0.90
CA LYS A 366 17.36 -16.96 1.54
C LYS A 366 17.48 -17.07 3.06
N PHE A 367 17.86 -15.99 3.73
CA PHE A 367 17.58 -15.87 5.17
C PHE A 367 16.24 -15.15 5.34
N GLN A 368 15.25 -15.83 5.92
CA GLN A 368 13.96 -15.25 6.28
C GLN A 368 13.64 -15.49 7.75
N GLY A 369 13.06 -14.49 8.41
CA GLY A 369 12.47 -14.68 9.73
C GLY A 369 12.09 -13.36 10.42
N PRO A 370 11.50 -13.45 11.63
CA PRO A 370 10.86 -12.33 12.28
C PRO A 370 11.82 -11.17 12.62
N LEU A 371 11.33 -9.98 12.32
CA LEU A 371 11.79 -8.70 12.82
C LEU A 371 10.80 -8.24 13.89
N SER A 372 11.32 -7.83 15.05
CA SER A 372 10.58 -6.97 15.97
C SER A 372 11.44 -5.76 16.35
N ALA A 373 10.84 -4.59 16.45
CA ALA A 373 11.53 -3.40 16.93
C ALA A 373 10.63 -2.56 17.83
N THR A 374 11.24 -1.86 18.78
CA THR A 374 10.58 -0.82 19.55
C THR A 374 11.42 0.46 19.56
N LEU A 375 10.72 1.58 19.43
CA LEU A 375 11.24 2.91 19.74
C LEU A 375 10.42 3.43 20.91
N ASN A 376 11.08 3.90 21.97
CA ASN A 376 10.48 4.64 23.06
C ASN A 376 11.19 5.99 23.15
N VAL A 377 10.44 7.08 23.25
CA VAL A 377 10.97 8.43 23.44
C VAL A 377 10.25 9.09 24.60
N GLU A 378 11.01 9.77 25.46
CA GLU A 378 10.53 10.53 26.61
C GLU A 378 11.26 11.87 26.66
N THR A 379 10.56 13.00 26.79
CA THR A 379 11.18 14.31 26.99
C THR A 379 10.80 14.96 28.31
N TYR A 380 11.77 15.66 28.87
CA TYR A 380 11.78 16.15 30.24
C TYR A 380 12.00 17.65 30.27
N GLU A 381 11.14 18.38 30.95
CA GLU A 381 11.32 19.78 31.28
C GLU A 381 11.56 19.88 32.78
N LYS A 382 12.72 20.43 33.17
CA LYS A 382 13.15 20.54 34.59
C LYS A 382 12.98 19.21 35.37
N GLY A 383 13.31 18.09 34.74
CA GLY A 383 13.19 16.74 35.31
C GLY A 383 11.79 16.13 35.32
N LYS A 384 10.75 16.85 34.88
CA LYS A 384 9.38 16.35 34.75
C LYS A 384 9.11 15.87 33.33
N LEU A 385 8.63 14.64 33.20
CA LEU A 385 8.18 14.08 31.92
C LEU A 385 6.97 14.88 31.41
N PHE A 386 7.08 15.47 30.22
CA PHE A 386 5.96 16.21 29.59
C PHE A 386 5.49 15.58 28.28
N TRP A 387 6.33 14.82 27.59
CA TRP A 387 5.92 14.12 26.37
C TRP A 387 6.62 12.77 26.30
N LYS A 388 5.89 11.75 25.84
CA LYS A 388 6.43 10.45 25.46
C LYS A 388 5.64 9.83 24.34
N TYR A 389 6.30 9.01 23.55
CA TYR A 389 5.61 8.13 22.61
C TYR A 389 6.40 6.83 22.46
N SER A 390 5.72 5.80 21.95
CA SER A 390 6.41 4.59 21.50
C SER A 390 5.78 4.01 20.24
N ILE A 391 6.59 3.25 19.54
CA ILE A 391 6.23 2.51 18.33
C ILE A 391 6.72 1.08 18.55
N ALA A 392 5.87 0.09 18.28
CA ALA A 392 6.28 -1.29 18.06
C ALA A 392 6.11 -1.64 16.59
N LEU A 393 7.16 -2.20 15.99
CA LEU A 393 7.18 -2.74 14.64
C LEU A 393 7.23 -4.26 14.73
N ALA A 394 6.46 -4.94 13.89
CA ALA A 394 6.62 -6.37 13.64
C ALA A 394 6.62 -6.63 12.14
N GLY A 395 7.38 -7.64 11.72
CA GLY A 395 7.58 -7.95 10.31
C GLY A 395 8.60 -9.05 10.14
N LYS A 396 9.36 -8.99 9.04
CA LYS A 396 10.48 -9.89 8.79
C LYS A 396 11.64 -9.19 8.11
N LEU A 397 12.81 -9.81 8.28
CA LEU A 397 13.94 -9.64 7.37
C LEU A 397 13.81 -10.70 6.28
N VAL A 398 13.97 -10.29 5.01
CA VAL A 398 14.22 -11.21 3.89
C VAL A 398 15.54 -10.79 3.24
N LEU A 399 16.48 -11.72 3.19
CA LEU A 399 17.75 -11.60 2.46
C LEU A 399 17.86 -12.71 1.43
N ARG A 400 18.46 -12.42 0.28
CA ARG A 400 18.53 -13.28 -0.90
C ARG A 400 19.95 -13.25 -1.48
N TYR A 401 20.45 -14.39 -1.93
CA TYR A 401 21.75 -14.49 -2.63
C TYR A 401 21.79 -15.71 -3.57
N ASP A 402 22.67 -15.64 -4.58
CA ASP A 402 22.87 -16.73 -5.53
C ASP A 402 23.44 -17.98 -4.84
N LYS A 403 22.81 -19.13 -5.08
CA LYS A 403 23.21 -20.42 -4.51
C LYS A 403 24.49 -20.93 -5.18
N GLY A 404 25.45 -21.36 -4.36
CA GLY A 404 26.77 -21.76 -4.84
C GLY A 404 27.66 -20.60 -5.30
N ALA A 405 27.30 -19.34 -4.99
CA ALA A 405 28.21 -18.21 -5.17
C ALA A 405 29.51 -18.43 -4.40
N ALA A 406 30.65 -18.32 -5.09
CA ALA A 406 31.97 -18.58 -4.54
C ALA A 406 32.84 -17.32 -4.56
N GLY A 407 33.63 -17.11 -3.50
CA GLY A 407 34.50 -15.95 -3.33
C GLY A 407 34.75 -15.64 -1.85
N SER A 408 35.53 -14.59 -1.58
CA SER A 408 35.76 -14.09 -0.21
C SER A 408 34.58 -13.31 0.36
N ALA A 409 33.76 -12.72 -0.51
CA ALA A 409 32.54 -11.99 -0.17
C ALA A 409 31.40 -12.34 -1.15
N ILE A 410 30.35 -13.00 -0.67
CA ILE A 410 29.14 -13.29 -1.46
C ILE A 410 28.18 -12.11 -1.33
N PRO A 411 27.74 -11.45 -2.42
CA PRO A 411 26.79 -10.33 -2.34
C PRO A 411 25.40 -10.81 -1.91
N VAL A 412 24.71 -9.98 -1.12
CA VAL A 412 23.36 -10.24 -0.62
C VAL A 412 22.47 -9.01 -0.86
N THR A 413 21.23 -9.23 -1.27
CA THR A 413 20.19 -8.20 -1.38
C THR A 413 19.00 -8.56 -0.51
N GLY A 414 18.12 -7.60 -0.22
CA GLY A 414 16.92 -7.88 0.56
C GLY A 414 16.17 -6.65 1.04
N GLU A 415 15.31 -6.86 2.04
CA GLU A 415 14.57 -5.80 2.72
C GLU A 415 14.16 -6.21 4.14
N PHE A 416 13.99 -5.21 5.00
CA PHE A 416 13.10 -5.30 6.15
C PHE A 416 11.69 -4.88 5.69
N GLU A 417 10.70 -5.76 5.88
CA GLU A 417 9.29 -5.44 5.62
C GLU A 417 8.45 -5.70 6.86
N GLY A 418 7.39 -4.92 7.06
CA GLY A 418 6.53 -5.10 8.22
C GLY A 418 5.46 -4.02 8.37
N ASN A 419 4.77 -4.07 9.51
CA ASN A 419 3.80 -3.07 9.94
C ASN A 419 4.16 -2.56 11.36
N ALA A 420 3.77 -1.32 11.65
CA ALA A 420 3.68 -0.83 13.02
C ALA A 420 2.44 -1.44 13.71
N THR A 421 2.70 -2.31 14.68
CA THR A 421 1.69 -3.10 15.40
C THR A 421 1.22 -2.44 16.70
N LYS A 422 1.93 -1.42 17.18
CA LYS A 422 1.47 -0.58 18.29
C LYS A 422 2.02 0.83 18.18
N PHE A 423 1.18 1.81 18.47
CA PHE A 423 1.57 3.18 18.76
C PHE A 423 1.14 3.52 20.19
N THR A 424 1.91 4.35 20.89
CA THR A 424 1.48 4.99 22.14
C THR A 424 1.88 6.45 22.13
N LEU A 425 1.08 7.30 22.77
CA LEU A 425 1.36 8.73 22.94
C LEU A 425 0.88 9.17 24.33
N GLY A 426 1.80 9.74 25.10
CA GLY A 426 1.55 10.40 26.38
C GLY A 426 2.02 11.84 26.29
N GLU A 427 1.20 12.75 26.82
CA GLU A 427 1.38 14.18 26.70
C GLU A 427 0.93 14.83 28.03
N ASP A 428 1.69 15.81 28.53
CA ASP A 428 1.30 16.71 29.61
C ASP A 428 1.91 18.13 29.47
N LEU A 429 1.44 18.91 28.49
CA LEU A 429 1.87 20.31 28.24
C LEU A 429 1.67 21.24 29.45
N ILE A 430 0.88 20.83 30.44
CA ILE A 430 0.75 21.51 31.73
C ILE A 430 2.12 21.65 32.42
N VAL A 431 3.07 20.74 32.17
CA VAL A 431 4.45 20.83 32.65
C VAL A 431 5.19 22.02 32.01
N LEU A 432 4.97 22.27 30.71
CA LEU A 432 5.57 23.41 29.99
C LEU A 432 4.83 24.73 30.24
N SER A 433 3.53 24.67 30.53
CA SER A 433 2.66 25.83 30.69
C SER A 433 1.56 25.57 31.73
N PRO A 434 1.88 25.71 33.03
CA PRO A 434 0.94 25.42 34.12
C PRO A 434 -0.39 26.18 34.06
N GLN A 435 -0.41 27.34 33.41
CA GLN A 435 -1.62 28.13 33.17
C GLN A 435 -2.71 27.38 32.37
N LEU A 436 -2.33 26.42 31.51
CA LEU A 436 -3.28 25.60 30.75
C LEU A 436 -4.25 24.83 31.67
N ARG A 437 -3.77 24.39 32.85
CA ARG A 437 -4.57 23.62 33.82
C ARG A 437 -5.81 24.37 34.35
N ARG A 438 -5.82 25.71 34.30
CA ARG A 438 -6.97 26.52 34.74
C ARG A 438 -8.09 26.56 33.70
N ASN A 439 -7.78 26.30 32.43
CA ASN A 439 -8.67 26.48 31.30
C ASN A 439 -9.05 25.16 30.62
N LEU A 440 -8.28 24.08 30.84
CA LEU A 440 -8.48 22.77 30.23
C LEU A 440 -9.76 22.06 30.72
N LEU A 441 -10.73 21.88 29.83
CA LEU A 441 -11.94 21.08 30.06
C LEU A 441 -11.73 19.59 29.78
N LEU A 442 -10.99 19.28 28.70
CA LEU A 442 -10.73 17.91 28.25
C LEU A 442 -9.41 17.86 27.48
N ARG A 443 -8.55 16.89 27.78
CA ARG A 443 -7.45 16.46 26.91
C ARG A 443 -7.81 15.11 26.30
N LEU A 444 -7.72 14.99 24.98
CA LEU A 444 -7.81 13.69 24.29
C LEU A 444 -6.58 13.45 23.42
N THR A 445 -6.06 12.23 23.48
CA THR A 445 -5.02 11.73 22.60
C THR A 445 -5.63 10.78 21.57
N VAL A 446 -5.59 11.16 20.29
CA VAL A 446 -5.91 10.28 19.17
C VAL A 446 -4.61 9.65 18.67
N ILE A 447 -4.59 8.31 18.67
CA ILE A 447 -3.43 7.50 18.26
C ILE A 447 -3.74 6.91 16.87
N PRO A 448 -2.80 6.90 15.92
CA PRO A 448 -3.03 6.32 14.60
C PRO A 448 -3.29 4.82 14.70
N GLN A 449 -4.12 4.29 13.80
CA GLN A 449 -4.41 2.86 13.76
C GLN A 449 -3.15 2.06 13.42
N ALA A 450 -2.79 1.14 14.31
CA ALA A 450 -1.79 0.12 14.04
C ALA A 450 -2.39 -0.98 13.17
N ALA A 451 -1.55 -1.65 12.37
CA ALA A 451 -1.95 -2.81 11.58
C ALA A 451 -1.20 -4.06 12.04
N PRO A 452 -1.85 -5.21 12.25
CA PRO A 452 -1.13 -6.46 12.48
C PRO A 452 -0.27 -6.80 11.25
N TYR A 453 0.91 -7.38 11.46
CA TYR A 453 1.70 -7.90 10.36
C TYR A 453 1.11 -9.23 9.87
N LEU A 454 0.56 -9.23 8.65
CA LEU A 454 0.01 -10.40 8.00
C LEU A 454 1.03 -10.93 6.98
N GLU A 455 1.73 -12.02 7.33
CA GLU A 455 2.75 -12.60 6.44
C GLU A 455 2.16 -13.12 5.12
N GLN A 456 0.96 -13.70 5.17
CA GLN A 456 0.24 -14.25 4.02
C GLN A 456 -0.19 -13.18 2.99
N ALA A 457 -0.38 -11.93 3.41
CA ALA A 457 -0.73 -10.85 2.50
C ALA A 457 0.55 -10.31 1.84
N GLY A 458 0.77 -10.59 0.55
CA GLY A 458 2.02 -10.24 -0.15
C GLY A 458 2.46 -8.77 -0.04
N ARG A 459 3.76 -8.49 -0.27
CA ARG A 459 4.41 -7.17 -0.05
C ARG A 459 3.64 -5.98 -0.66
N PHE A 460 3.07 -6.14 -1.86
CA PHE A 460 2.23 -5.12 -2.50
C PHE A 460 0.91 -4.84 -1.77
N ILE A 461 0.32 -5.83 -1.08
CA ILE A 461 -0.87 -5.64 -0.25
C ILE A 461 -0.51 -4.89 1.04
N ARG A 462 0.62 -5.24 1.68
CA ARG A 462 1.10 -4.57 2.91
C ARG A 462 1.30 -3.07 2.71
N LYS A 463 1.98 -2.69 1.62
CA LYS A 463 2.25 -1.30 1.21
C LYS A 463 1.03 -0.38 1.14
N ALA A 464 -0.18 -0.91 0.97
CA ALA A 464 -1.41 -0.11 0.91
C ALA A 464 -1.83 0.48 2.28
N THR A 465 -1.17 0.10 3.37
CA THR A 465 -1.48 0.61 4.72
C THR A 465 -0.47 1.69 5.16
N PRO A 466 -0.92 2.85 5.71
CA PRO A 466 -0.02 3.90 6.22
C PRO A 466 0.90 3.45 7.39
N ALA A 467 0.55 2.34 8.04
CA ALA A 467 1.33 1.70 9.09
C ALA A 467 2.34 0.67 8.56
N SER A 468 2.52 0.53 7.24
CA SER A 468 3.49 -0.41 6.65
C SER A 468 4.86 0.21 6.39
N PHE A 469 5.89 -0.62 6.29
CA PHE A 469 7.22 -0.22 5.86
C PHE A 469 7.87 -1.27 4.95
N LEU A 470 8.70 -0.77 4.03
CA LEU A 470 9.61 -1.54 3.21
C LEU A 470 10.95 -0.81 3.10
N VAL A 471 11.95 -1.31 3.83
CA VAL A 471 13.28 -0.71 3.92
C VAL A 471 14.30 -1.63 3.24
N PRO A 472 14.73 -1.32 2.00
CA PRO A 472 15.69 -2.15 1.27
C PRO A 472 17.04 -2.23 1.97
N VAL A 473 17.73 -3.34 1.77
CA VAL A 473 19.08 -3.56 2.27
C VAL A 473 19.99 -4.18 1.22
N LYS A 474 21.29 -3.91 1.33
CA LYS A 474 22.34 -4.62 0.60
C LYS A 474 23.38 -5.12 1.59
N GLY A 475 24.03 -6.22 1.28
CA GLY A 475 24.96 -6.85 2.21
C GLY A 475 25.95 -7.76 1.53
N ARG A 476 26.71 -8.44 2.37
CA ARG A 476 27.71 -9.43 1.97
C ARG A 476 27.88 -10.50 3.04
N ILE A 477 28.17 -11.73 2.62
CA ILE A 477 28.61 -12.82 3.50
C ILE A 477 30.12 -13.00 3.28
N GLU A 478 30.88 -12.76 4.35
CA GLU A 478 32.34 -12.92 4.43
C GLU A 478 32.62 -14.06 5.43
N GLY A 479 32.73 -15.28 4.93
CA GLY A 479 32.87 -16.50 5.75
C GLY A 479 31.65 -16.74 6.66
N LYS A 480 31.82 -16.56 7.98
CA LYS A 480 30.74 -16.69 8.98
C LYS A 480 30.12 -15.35 9.40
N LYS A 481 30.47 -14.25 8.74
CA LYS A 481 29.94 -12.92 9.04
C LYS A 481 29.04 -12.44 7.90
N LEU A 482 27.82 -12.05 8.22
CA LEU A 482 26.93 -11.33 7.32
C LEU A 482 26.95 -9.84 7.73
N THR A 483 27.23 -8.95 6.79
CA THR A 483 27.16 -7.49 6.99
C THR A 483 26.06 -6.91 6.09
N VAL A 484 25.18 -6.06 6.63
CA VAL A 484 23.97 -5.54 5.97
C VAL A 484 23.87 -4.02 6.16
N GLU A 485 23.95 -3.28 5.06
CA GLU A 485 23.69 -1.85 4.98
C GLU A 485 22.20 -1.58 4.76
N VAL A 486 21.64 -0.63 5.50
CA VAL A 486 20.23 -0.23 5.41
C VAL A 486 20.10 1.00 4.54
N HIS A 487 19.33 0.91 3.46
CA HIS A 487 19.12 1.98 2.49
C HIS A 487 17.81 2.75 2.75
N PRO A 488 17.64 3.95 2.15
CA PRO A 488 16.39 4.70 2.23
C PRO A 488 15.17 3.86 1.85
N ALA A 489 14.08 4.02 2.62
CA ALA A 489 12.88 3.23 2.46
C ALA A 489 12.23 3.38 1.09
N ALA A 490 11.71 2.27 0.56
CA ALA A 490 10.89 2.25 -0.67
C ALA A 490 9.40 2.49 -0.36
N ALA A 491 8.99 2.26 0.89
CA ALA A 491 7.75 2.71 1.52
C ALA A 491 8.01 2.76 3.03
N ASP A 492 7.42 3.69 3.78
CA ASP A 492 7.62 3.78 5.23
C ASP A 492 6.41 4.42 5.92
N LEU A 493 6.40 4.39 7.25
CA LEU A 493 5.32 4.91 8.09
C LEU A 493 5.08 6.40 7.82
N ASP A 494 3.87 6.74 7.35
CA ASP A 494 3.37 8.11 7.24
C ASP A 494 2.18 8.29 8.19
N VAL A 495 2.48 8.46 9.48
CA VAL A 495 1.48 8.60 10.54
C VAL A 495 1.92 9.60 11.61
N SER A 496 0.95 10.33 12.14
CA SER A 496 1.12 11.22 13.29
C SER A 496 0.10 10.87 14.38
N GLY A 497 0.53 10.94 15.64
CA GLY A 497 -0.40 11.05 16.76
C GLY A 497 -0.97 12.45 16.83
N ARG A 498 -2.10 12.62 17.52
CA ARG A 498 -2.76 13.92 17.64
C ARG A 498 -3.24 14.13 19.07
N VAL A 499 -2.89 15.26 19.66
CA VAL A 499 -3.40 15.67 20.98
C VAL A 499 -4.32 16.86 20.81
N LEU A 500 -5.42 16.82 21.54
CA LEU A 500 -6.48 17.81 21.53
C LEU A 500 -6.67 18.36 22.93
N TYR A 501 -6.75 19.68 23.05
CA TYR A 501 -7.04 20.36 24.31
C TYR A 501 -8.30 21.19 24.10
N VAL A 502 -9.42 20.75 24.69
CA VAL A 502 -10.62 21.57 24.80
C VAL A 502 -10.38 22.55 25.95
N MET A 503 -10.36 23.84 25.65
CA MET A 503 -10.16 24.89 26.65
C MET A 503 -11.33 25.87 26.69
N LEU A 504 -11.63 26.35 27.89
CA LEU A 504 -12.54 27.46 28.17
C LEU A 504 -11.71 28.70 28.48
N GLU A 505 -11.95 29.81 27.78
CA GLU A 505 -11.26 31.07 28.08
C GLU A 505 -12.04 31.84 29.15
N PRO A 506 -11.41 32.32 30.25
CA PRO A 506 -12.12 33.08 31.28
C PRO A 506 -12.81 34.35 30.78
N SER A 507 -12.34 34.92 29.67
CA SER A 507 -12.93 36.07 28.97
C SER A 507 -14.00 35.70 27.92
N LEU A 508 -14.09 34.42 27.52
CA LEU A 508 -15.00 33.93 26.49
C LEU A 508 -15.46 32.51 26.85
N PRO A 509 -16.69 32.34 27.39
CA PRO A 509 -17.21 31.03 27.84
C PRO A 509 -17.59 30.07 26.70
N ILE A 510 -16.89 30.16 25.56
CA ILE A 510 -17.05 29.32 24.38
C ILE A 510 -15.87 28.35 24.34
N PRO A 511 -16.09 27.04 24.50
CA PRO A 511 -15.03 26.05 24.35
C PRO A 511 -14.37 26.13 22.97
N HIS A 512 -13.04 26.22 22.95
CA HIS A 512 -12.24 26.09 21.73
C HIS A 512 -11.29 24.90 21.86
N VAL A 513 -10.92 24.31 20.72
CA VAL A 513 -9.98 23.19 20.68
C VAL A 513 -8.62 23.70 20.21
N LEU A 514 -7.56 23.25 20.86
CA LEU A 514 -6.19 23.31 20.37
C LEU A 514 -5.81 21.93 19.83
N ARG A 515 -5.02 21.87 18.75
CA ARG A 515 -4.45 20.62 18.21
C ARG A 515 -2.94 20.70 18.17
N GLN A 516 -2.34 19.54 18.43
CA GLN A 516 -0.93 19.29 18.17
C GLN A 516 -0.84 17.95 17.42
N ASP A 517 -0.41 17.98 16.17
CA ASP A 517 0.04 16.76 15.49
C ASP A 517 1.47 16.44 15.93
N ILE A 518 1.73 15.18 16.20
CA ILE A 518 2.98 14.68 16.77
C ILE A 518 3.47 13.56 15.83
N PRO A 519 4.46 13.85 14.95
CA PRO A 519 4.92 12.88 13.97
C PRO A 519 5.68 11.73 14.65
N TYR A 520 5.31 10.50 14.29
CA TYR A 520 6.08 9.33 14.68
C TYR A 520 7.34 9.22 13.82
N GLN A 521 8.40 8.61 14.36
CA GLN A 521 9.57 8.27 13.55
C GLN A 521 9.28 7.03 12.70
N ASN A 522 9.78 7.03 11.46
CA ASN A 522 9.54 5.95 10.52
C ASN A 522 10.46 4.74 10.77
N ALA A 523 10.17 3.59 10.15
CA ALA A 523 10.89 2.34 10.40
C ALA A 523 12.36 2.43 9.97
N HIS A 524 12.67 3.13 8.87
CA HIS A 524 14.05 3.40 8.46
C HIS A 524 14.83 4.19 9.53
N PHE A 525 14.22 5.15 10.23
CA PHE A 525 14.85 5.79 11.39
C PHE A 525 15.14 4.78 12.49
N VAL A 526 14.16 3.96 12.90
CA VAL A 526 14.34 2.97 13.99
C VAL A 526 15.47 1.98 13.66
N LEU A 527 15.45 1.41 12.44
CA LEU A 527 16.44 0.45 11.96
C LEU A 527 17.84 1.10 11.88
N THR A 528 18.02 2.21 11.17
CA THR A 528 19.34 2.85 11.01
C THR A 528 19.88 3.43 12.32
N ARG A 529 19.03 3.89 13.24
CA ARG A 529 19.50 4.44 14.52
C ARG A 529 19.92 3.34 15.50
N SER A 530 19.37 2.12 15.42
CA SER A 530 19.80 1.00 16.27
C SER A 530 21.30 0.67 16.16
N THR A 531 21.93 0.95 15.02
CA THR A 531 23.36 0.71 14.75
C THR A 531 24.21 2.00 14.66
N HIS A 532 23.69 3.15 15.07
CA HIS A 532 24.32 4.47 14.84
C HIS A 532 24.64 4.75 13.35
N LYS A 533 23.77 4.32 12.43
CA LYS A 533 23.93 4.34 10.96
C LYS A 533 25.09 3.49 10.41
N LYS A 534 25.73 2.65 11.23
CA LYS A 534 26.68 1.65 10.73
C LYS A 534 25.90 0.47 10.12
N PRO A 535 26.52 -0.33 9.22
CA PRO A 535 25.95 -1.60 8.81
C PRO A 535 25.60 -2.49 10.02
N MET A 536 24.50 -3.22 9.90
CA MET A 536 24.16 -4.33 10.78
C MET A 536 25.14 -5.49 10.52
N GLU A 537 25.49 -6.23 11.56
CA GLU A 537 26.43 -7.36 11.48
C GLU A 537 25.87 -8.58 12.21
N PHE A 538 25.84 -9.72 11.55
CA PHE A 538 25.32 -10.97 12.12
C PHE A 538 26.39 -12.06 12.03
N ALA A 539 26.52 -12.86 13.10
CA ALA A 539 27.19 -14.14 13.01
C ALA A 539 26.25 -15.15 12.33
N ILE A 540 26.79 -15.98 11.45
CA ILE A 540 26.09 -17.09 10.81
C ILE A 540 26.41 -18.35 11.60
N GLU A 541 25.41 -18.82 12.34
CA GLU A 541 25.44 -20.09 13.07
C GLU A 541 24.90 -21.20 12.17
N VAL A 542 25.52 -22.38 12.16
CA VAL A 542 25.10 -23.50 11.30
C VAL A 542 24.76 -24.70 12.17
N ASP A 543 23.45 -24.98 12.32
CA ASP A 543 22.94 -26.20 12.93
C ASP A 543 23.17 -27.36 11.94
N LYS A 544 24.27 -28.10 12.15
CA LYS A 544 24.63 -29.28 11.34
C LYS A 544 23.60 -30.41 11.45
N GLY A 545 22.85 -30.50 12.54
CA GLY A 545 21.83 -31.53 12.75
C GLY A 545 20.57 -31.26 11.91
N LYS A 546 20.15 -30.00 11.83
CA LYS A 546 18.97 -29.57 11.06
C LYS A 546 19.28 -29.10 9.64
N LYS A 547 20.56 -28.90 9.30
CA LYS A 547 21.03 -28.25 8.05
C LYS A 547 20.49 -26.82 7.88
N ILE A 548 20.29 -26.10 8.99
CA ILE A 548 19.77 -24.73 9.01
C ILE A 548 20.93 -23.78 9.31
N SER A 549 21.04 -22.71 8.52
CA SER A 549 21.86 -21.55 8.90
C SER A 549 20.98 -20.51 9.59
N LEU A 550 21.42 -20.01 10.74
CA LEU A 550 20.74 -19.03 11.57
C LEU A 550 21.55 -17.74 11.63
N ILE A 551 20.87 -16.61 11.47
CA ILE A 551 21.35 -15.31 11.92
C ILE A 551 20.42 -14.79 13.02
N ARG A 552 20.99 -14.36 14.15
CA ARG A 552 20.24 -13.64 15.18
C ARG A 552 21.07 -12.51 15.77
N ARG A 553 20.45 -11.34 15.95
CA ARG A 553 21.03 -10.28 16.78
C ARG A 553 19.96 -9.37 17.36
N VAL A 554 20.16 -8.98 18.61
CA VAL A 554 19.45 -7.87 19.24
C VAL A 554 20.36 -6.65 19.21
N TYR A 555 19.89 -5.55 18.64
CA TYR A 555 20.51 -4.23 18.73
C TYR A 555 19.74 -3.41 19.76
N THR A 556 20.43 -2.92 20.78
CA THR A 556 19.89 -2.02 21.81
C THR A 556 20.68 -0.72 21.83
N ARG A 557 19.97 0.41 21.83
CA ARG A 557 20.56 1.74 21.97
C ARG A 557 19.69 2.57 22.89
N ASP A 558 20.21 2.84 24.07
CA ASP A 558 19.60 3.73 25.06
C ASP A 558 20.43 5.02 25.15
N GLU A 559 19.79 6.16 24.90
CA GLU A 559 20.40 7.48 24.97
C GLU A 559 19.67 8.32 26.02
N LYS A 560 20.44 8.93 26.92
CA LYS A 560 19.91 9.74 28.03
C LYS A 560 20.64 11.08 28.09
N ARG A 561 19.87 12.15 28.01
CA ARG A 561 20.24 13.54 28.30
C ARG A 561 19.39 14.03 29.47
N THR A 562 19.60 15.27 29.92
CA THR A 562 18.78 15.93 30.94
C THR A 562 17.34 16.17 30.48
N ASP A 563 17.15 16.38 29.18
CA ASP A 563 15.92 16.79 28.51
C ASP A 563 15.23 15.67 27.71
N LEU A 564 15.90 14.52 27.54
CA LEU A 564 15.50 13.48 26.60
C LEU A 564 15.98 12.09 27.05
N LYS A 565 15.12 11.07 26.90
CA LYS A 565 15.53 9.68 26.79
C LYS A 565 15.01 9.08 25.47
N VAL A 566 15.83 8.25 24.84
CA VAL A 566 15.46 7.45 23.66
C VAL A 566 15.93 6.02 23.90
N GLY A 567 15.01 5.06 23.88
CA GLY A 567 15.32 3.62 23.96
C GLY A 567 14.89 2.92 22.68
N ILE A 568 15.86 2.44 21.89
CA ILE A 568 15.64 1.67 20.67
C ILE A 568 16.06 0.22 20.91
N LYS A 569 15.18 -0.72 20.57
CA LYS A 569 15.50 -2.15 20.50
C LYS A 569 15.08 -2.70 19.13
N VAL A 570 15.93 -3.53 18.51
CA VAL A 570 15.63 -4.27 17.28
C VAL A 570 16.12 -5.71 17.46
N ASP A 571 15.21 -6.68 17.55
CA ASP A 571 15.53 -8.13 17.55
C ASP A 571 15.23 -8.69 16.15
N VAL A 572 16.24 -9.26 15.53
CA VAL A 572 16.19 -9.91 14.22
C VAL A 572 16.59 -11.37 14.40
N LYS A 573 15.70 -12.30 14.03
CA LYS A 573 16.02 -13.74 13.85
C LYS A 573 15.64 -14.09 12.41
N ALA A 574 16.58 -14.59 11.61
CA ALA A 574 16.29 -15.13 10.28
C ALA A 574 17.08 -16.41 10.02
N CYS A 575 16.50 -17.32 9.26
CA CYS A 575 17.05 -18.65 9.01
C CYS A 575 17.01 -18.99 7.52
N ASN A 576 17.91 -19.87 7.08
CA ASN A 576 17.98 -20.43 5.74
C ASN A 576 17.96 -21.97 5.88
N PRO A 577 16.99 -22.70 5.28
CA PRO A 577 15.95 -22.20 4.37
C PRO A 577 14.84 -21.39 5.07
N ASP A 578 14.36 -21.85 6.23
CA ASP A 578 13.30 -21.22 7.03
C ASP A 578 13.53 -21.51 8.53
N CYS A 579 12.88 -20.77 9.41
CA CYS A 579 13.04 -20.95 10.86
C CYS A 579 12.09 -22.01 11.45
N PRO A 580 12.56 -22.87 12.37
CA PRO A 580 11.71 -23.59 13.30
C PRO A 580 11.26 -22.70 14.47
#